data_AF-A0A285DQ32-F1
#
_entry.id   AF-A0A285DQ32-F1
#
_cell.length_a   1.000
_cell.length_b   1.000
_cell.length_c   1.000
_cell.angle_alpha   90.00
_cell.angle_beta   90.00
_cell.angle_gamma   90.00
#
_symmetry.space_group_name_H-M   'P 1'
#
loop_
_entity.id
_entity.type
_entity.pdbx_description
1 polymer ?
#
loop_
_entity_poly.entity_id
_entity_poly.type
_entity_poly.pdbx_seq_one_letter_code
_entity_poly.pdbx_strand_id
1 'polypeptide(L)'
;MSRAIPVRCLARPLAGGLVVPYVSLIHNGHAVFGSLDADRARHAFLERLCQICSQPLEERFFVIVRPADQQQGYSPEPALHPECQPYTAANCPMLIPRQFAISEALIRRNPSAEARGLQHRTSGSRILDGSPTSTS
;
A
#
# COMPACT_ATOMS: atom_id res chain seq x y z
N MET A 1 -21.47 -8.95 -4.26
CA MET A 1 -21.01 -10.32 -4.64
C MET A 1 -19.50 -10.34 -4.48
N SER A 2 -18.96 -11.13 -3.55
CA SER A 2 -17.50 -11.21 -3.33
C SER A 2 -16.83 -11.94 -4.49
N ARG A 3 -15.74 -11.38 -5.04
CA ARG A 3 -14.90 -12.06 -6.03
C ARG A 3 -14.09 -13.16 -5.33
N ALA A 4 -13.86 -14.28 -6.01
CA ALA A 4 -12.98 -15.35 -5.51
C ALA A 4 -11.57 -14.82 -5.21
N ILE A 5 -10.91 -15.38 -4.20
CA ILE A 5 -9.53 -15.04 -3.83
C ILE A 5 -8.61 -15.40 -5.01
N PRO A 6 -7.79 -14.45 -5.53
CA PRO A 6 -6.85 -14.74 -6.59
C PRO A 6 -5.84 -15.82 -6.17
N VAL A 7 -5.41 -16.66 -7.11
CA VAL A 7 -4.44 -17.76 -6.84
C VAL A 7 -3.15 -17.21 -6.21
N ARG A 8 -2.69 -16.04 -6.66
CA ARG A 8 -1.50 -15.36 -6.11
C ARG A 8 -1.62 -15.00 -4.63
N CYS A 9 -2.85 -14.90 -4.12
CA CYS A 9 -3.14 -14.56 -2.73
C CYS A 9 -3.34 -15.79 -1.84
N LEU A 10 -3.25 -17.02 -2.35
CA LEU A 10 -3.55 -18.22 -1.56
C LEU A 10 -2.58 -18.42 -0.37
N ALA A 11 -1.35 -17.93 -0.48
CA ALA A 11 -0.37 -17.95 0.61
C ALA A 11 -0.51 -16.76 1.57
N ARG A 12 -1.44 -15.82 1.31
CA ARG A 12 -1.65 -14.67 2.19
C ARG A 12 -2.57 -15.04 3.35
N PRO A 13 -2.33 -14.50 4.55
CA PRO A 13 -3.25 -14.67 5.67
C PRO A 13 -4.60 -14.03 5.35
N LEU A 14 -5.65 -14.57 5.97
CA LEU A 14 -7.00 -14.05 5.87
C LEU A 14 -7.44 -13.43 7.20
N ALA A 15 -8.25 -12.38 7.14
CA ALA A 15 -8.95 -11.80 8.27
C ALA A 15 -10.40 -11.52 7.86
N GLY A 16 -11.37 -12.06 8.62
CA GLY A 16 -12.80 -11.93 8.28
C GLY A 16 -13.16 -12.53 6.91
N GLY A 17 -12.42 -13.54 6.45
CA GLY A 17 -12.61 -14.15 5.11
C GLY A 17 -12.01 -13.33 3.95
N LEU A 18 -11.35 -12.21 4.24
CA LEU A 18 -10.68 -11.37 3.24
C LEU A 18 -9.17 -11.56 3.30
N VAL A 19 -8.51 -11.48 2.13
CA VAL A 19 -7.05 -11.45 2.04
C VAL A 19 -6.53 -10.25 2.81
N VAL A 20 -5.53 -10.46 3.67
CA VAL A 20 -4.76 -9.38 4.28
C VAL A 20 -3.68 -8.93 3.28
N PRO A 21 -3.77 -7.70 2.71
CA PRO A 21 -2.74 -7.16 1.82
C PRO A 21 -1.33 -7.27 2.41
N TYR A 22 -0.32 -7.43 1.56
CA TYR A 22 1.08 -7.35 1.99
C TYR A 22 1.37 -6.04 2.70
N VAL A 23 0.88 -4.93 2.14
CA VAL A 23 1.09 -3.57 2.66
C VAL A 23 0.24 -3.21 3.88
N SER A 24 -0.61 -4.10 4.38
CA SER A 24 -1.44 -3.77 5.54
C SER A 24 -0.60 -3.53 6.79
N LEU A 25 -0.91 -2.45 7.48
CA LEU A 25 -0.42 -2.21 8.83
C LEU A 25 -0.93 -3.31 9.76
N ILE A 26 -0.02 -3.88 10.56
CA ILE A 26 -0.37 -4.80 11.63
C ILE A 26 -0.21 -4.06 12.96
N HIS A 27 -1.31 -3.92 13.70
CA HIS A 27 -1.33 -3.31 15.02
C HIS A 27 -1.83 -4.35 16.03
N ASN A 28 -1.03 -4.63 17.06
CA ASN A 28 -1.31 -5.65 18.08
C ASN A 28 -1.68 -7.03 17.50
N GLY A 29 -1.02 -7.43 16.41
CA GLY A 29 -1.29 -8.71 15.73
C GLY A 29 -2.50 -8.69 14.78
N HIS A 30 -3.24 -7.58 14.68
CA HIS A 30 -4.40 -7.44 13.82
C HIS A 30 -4.11 -6.58 12.60
N ALA A 31 -4.60 -7.00 11.43
CA ALA A 31 -4.54 -6.19 10.23
C ALA A 31 -5.49 -5.00 10.32
N VAL A 32 -4.95 -3.80 10.14
CA VAL A 32 -5.71 -2.55 10.08
C VAL A 32 -6.03 -2.27 8.60
N PHE A 33 -7.18 -2.75 8.14
CA PHE A 33 -7.61 -2.53 6.75
C PHE A 33 -7.76 -1.03 6.46
N GLY A 34 -7.30 -0.61 5.28
CA GLY A 34 -7.27 0.80 4.88
C GLY A 34 -6.08 1.60 5.43
N SER A 35 -5.25 1.00 6.29
CA SER A 35 -3.98 1.59 6.73
C SER A 35 -2.79 0.83 6.14
N LEU A 36 -1.83 1.60 5.63
CA LEU A 36 -0.61 1.07 5.03
C LEU A 36 0.53 1.03 6.05
N ASP A 37 1.25 -0.08 6.09
CA ASP A 37 2.59 -0.15 6.67
C ASP A 37 3.55 0.60 5.74
N ALA A 38 4.16 1.67 6.24
CA ALA A 38 4.99 2.56 5.43
C ALA A 38 6.23 1.86 4.84
N ASP A 39 6.84 0.95 5.59
CA ASP A 39 8.03 0.24 5.14
C ASP A 39 7.70 -0.82 4.10
N ARG A 40 6.61 -1.57 4.30
CA ARG A 40 6.14 -2.54 3.30
C ARG A 40 5.62 -1.86 2.04
N ALA A 41 4.92 -0.74 2.17
CA ALA A 41 4.49 0.04 1.02
C ALA A 41 5.70 0.56 0.23
N ARG A 42 6.71 1.13 0.91
CA ARG A 42 7.95 1.56 0.28
C ARG A 42 8.70 0.41 -0.39
N HIS A 43 8.83 -0.73 0.28
CA HIS A 43 9.47 -1.91 -0.27
C HIS A 43 8.73 -2.41 -1.52
N ALA A 44 7.41 -2.53 -1.46
CA ALA A 44 6.61 -2.94 -2.62
C ALA A 44 6.75 -1.96 -3.79
N PHE A 45 6.86 -0.65 -3.51
CA PHE A 45 7.09 0.35 -4.54
C PHE A 45 8.45 0.19 -5.21
N LEU A 46 9.53 0.12 -4.42
CA LEU A 46 10.90 0.04 -4.92
C LEU A 46 11.19 -1.28 -5.65
N GLU A 47 10.71 -2.40 -5.11
CA GLU A 47 10.93 -3.73 -5.65
C GLU A 47 9.88 -4.14 -6.69
N ARG A 48 8.98 -3.21 -7.08
CA ARG A 48 7.90 -3.45 -8.05
C ARG A 48 7.07 -4.68 -7.68
N LEU A 49 6.59 -4.74 -6.44
CA LEU A 49 5.75 -5.82 -5.92
C LEU A 49 4.28 -5.39 -5.88
N CYS A 50 3.39 -6.35 -6.05
CA CYS A 50 1.97 -6.13 -5.85
C CYS A 50 1.66 -5.86 -4.37
N GLN A 51 0.92 -4.77 -4.10
CA GLN A 51 0.58 -4.38 -2.72
C GLN A 51 -0.28 -5.41 -1.97
N ILE A 52 -0.96 -6.32 -2.69
CA ILE A 52 -1.79 -7.37 -2.10
C ILE A 52 -1.00 -8.66 -1.86
N CYS A 53 -0.41 -9.22 -2.90
CA CYS A 53 0.17 -10.57 -2.85
C CYS A 53 1.70 -10.60 -2.69
N SER A 54 2.38 -9.45 -2.68
CA SER A 54 3.86 -9.31 -2.61
C SER A 54 4.66 -9.99 -3.71
N GLN A 55 4.02 -10.53 -4.75
CA GLN A 55 4.73 -11.10 -5.89
C GLN A 55 5.18 -9.97 -6.85
N PRO A 56 6.29 -10.15 -7.59
CA PRO A 56 6.76 -9.18 -8.58
C PRO A 56 5.70 -8.84 -9.62
N LEU A 57 5.65 -7.55 -10.00
CA LEU A 57 4.78 -7.03 -11.06
C LEU A 57 5.45 -7.18 -12.43
N GLU A 58 4.61 -7.44 -13.43
CA GLU A 58 4.99 -7.47 -14.83
C GLU A 58 4.69 -6.11 -15.51
N GLU A 59 4.78 -6.05 -16.84
CA GLU A 59 4.67 -4.79 -17.60
C GLU A 59 3.32 -4.08 -17.47
N ARG A 60 2.24 -4.84 -17.24
CA ARG A 60 0.89 -4.31 -16.99
C ARG A 60 0.54 -4.42 -15.53
N PHE A 61 0.20 -3.28 -14.93
CA PHE A 61 -0.22 -3.21 -13.54
C PHE A 61 -1.26 -2.11 -13.33
N PHE A 62 -1.90 -2.14 -12.18
CA PHE A 62 -2.95 -1.20 -11.83
C PHE A 62 -2.57 -0.45 -10.57
N VAL A 63 -2.91 0.84 -10.50
CA VAL A 63 -2.70 1.65 -9.31
C VAL A 63 -4.02 2.13 -8.76
N ILE A 64 -4.12 2.18 -7.43
CA ILE A 64 -5.21 2.89 -6.74
C ILE A 64 -4.80 4.35 -6.68
N VAL A 65 -5.67 5.24 -7.14
CA VAL A 65 -5.38 6.67 -7.26
C VAL A 65 -6.57 7.46 -6.76
N ARG A 66 -6.32 8.47 -5.93
CA ARG A 66 -7.35 9.47 -5.61
C ARG A 66 -7.60 10.33 -6.85
N PRO A 67 -8.84 10.76 -7.12
CA PRO A 67 -9.13 11.67 -8.24
C PRO A 67 -8.21 12.91 -8.29
N ALA A 68 -7.84 13.46 -7.12
CA ALA A 68 -6.93 14.59 -7.02
C ALA A 68 -5.49 14.26 -7.47
N ASP A 69 -4.98 13.06 -7.20
CA ASP A 69 -3.64 12.64 -7.60
C ASP A 69 -3.60 12.21 -9.07
N GLN A 70 -4.74 11.75 -9.62
CA GLN A 70 -4.86 11.34 -11.02
C GLN A 70 -4.54 12.51 -11.97
N GLN A 71 -4.99 13.73 -11.64
CA GLN A 71 -4.68 14.94 -12.42
C GLN A 71 -3.17 15.26 -12.43
N GLN A 72 -2.42 14.77 -11.44
CA GLN A 72 -0.99 15.01 -11.28
C GLN A 72 -0.13 13.88 -11.84
N GLY A 73 -0.74 12.80 -12.35
CA GLY A 73 -0.03 11.69 -12.97
C GLY A 73 0.82 10.85 -12.00
N TYR A 74 0.50 10.82 -10.71
CA TYR A 74 1.17 9.96 -9.74
C TYR A 74 0.18 9.14 -8.91
N SER A 75 0.64 7.99 -8.40
CA SER A 75 -0.05 7.23 -7.35
C SER A 75 0.85 7.14 -6.13
N PRO A 76 0.35 7.46 -4.92
CA PRO A 76 1.11 7.34 -3.69
C PRO A 76 1.17 5.90 -3.16
N GLU A 77 0.42 4.97 -3.75
CA GLU A 77 0.35 3.57 -3.31
C GLU A 77 1.03 2.61 -4.30
N PRO A 78 1.56 1.47 -3.84
CA PRO A 78 2.16 0.49 -4.74
C PRO A 78 1.10 -0.18 -5.63
N ALA A 79 1.53 -0.74 -6.74
CA ALA A 79 0.64 -1.25 -7.76
C ALA A 79 0.04 -2.64 -7.45
N LEU A 80 -0.91 -3.07 -8.29
CA LEU A 80 -1.67 -4.32 -8.24
C LEU A 80 -1.46 -5.12 -9.54
N HIS A 81 -1.44 -6.45 -9.43
CA HIS A 81 -1.58 -7.30 -10.61
C HIS A 81 -2.96 -7.16 -11.27
N PRO A 82 -3.07 -7.43 -12.58
CA PRO A 82 -4.35 -7.58 -13.26
C PRO A 82 -5.31 -8.58 -12.59
N GLU A 83 -4.78 -9.63 -11.97
CA GLU A 83 -5.57 -10.64 -11.26
C GLU A 83 -6.01 -10.19 -9.85
N CYS A 84 -5.19 -9.35 -9.19
CA CYS A 84 -5.46 -8.84 -7.85
C CYS A 84 -6.39 -7.63 -7.86
N GLN A 85 -6.42 -6.90 -8.96
CA GLN A 85 -7.21 -5.70 -9.15
C GLN A 85 -8.73 -5.95 -8.99
N PRO A 86 -9.36 -6.96 -9.64
CA PRO A 86 -10.80 -7.17 -9.53
C PRO A 86 -11.22 -7.59 -8.12
N TYR A 87 -10.38 -8.37 -7.44
CA TYR A 87 -10.61 -8.74 -6.05
C TYR A 87 -10.58 -7.52 -5.13
N THR A 88 -9.59 -6.65 -5.31
CA THR A 88 -9.45 -5.41 -4.52
C THR A 88 -10.64 -4.48 -4.77
N ALA A 89 -11.04 -4.28 -6.03
CA ALA A 89 -12.18 -3.45 -6.40
C ALA A 89 -13.50 -3.92 -5.77
N ALA A 90 -13.69 -5.23 -5.63
CA ALA A 90 -14.91 -5.82 -5.09
C ALA A 90 -14.97 -5.81 -3.55
N ASN A 91 -13.82 -5.80 -2.87
CA ASN A 91 -13.75 -6.06 -1.43
C ASN A 91 -13.16 -4.89 -0.61
N CYS A 92 -12.50 -3.91 -1.23
CA CYS A 92 -11.89 -2.79 -0.49
C CYS A 92 -12.95 -1.74 -0.09
N PRO A 93 -13.21 -1.54 1.22
CA PRO A 93 -14.21 -0.57 1.67
C PRO A 93 -13.88 0.88 1.26
N MET A 94 -12.61 1.19 1.00
CA MET A 94 -12.20 2.53 0.55
C MET A 94 -12.52 2.79 -0.93
N LEU A 95 -12.63 1.73 -1.74
CA LEU A 95 -12.96 1.85 -3.17
C LEU A 95 -14.47 1.82 -3.43
N ILE A 96 -15.25 1.16 -2.58
CA ILE A 96 -16.70 1.03 -2.71
C ILE A 96 -17.43 2.40 -2.74
N PRO A 97 -17.08 3.41 -1.93
CA PRO A 97 -17.68 4.73 -2.03
C PRO A 97 -17.13 5.59 -3.19
N ARG A 98 -16.31 5.02 -4.10
CA ARG A 98 -15.70 5.71 -5.26
C ARG A 98 -14.87 6.96 -4.96
N GLN A 99 -14.29 7.06 -3.76
CA GLN A 99 -13.33 8.12 -3.42
C GLN A 99 -11.96 7.92 -4.09
N PHE A 100 -11.74 6.73 -4.64
CA PHE A 100 -10.53 6.31 -5.32
C PHE A 100 -10.90 5.59 -6.60
N ALA A 101 -10.08 5.74 -7.64
CA ALA A 101 -10.19 5.03 -8.90
C ALA A 101 -9.03 4.05 -9.05
N ILE A 102 -9.29 2.95 -9.76
CA ILE A 102 -8.22 2.07 -10.24
C ILE A 102 -7.93 2.49 -11.67
N SER A 103 -6.68 2.86 -11.92
CA SER A 103 -6.19 3.20 -13.26
C SER A 103 -5.20 2.15 -13.74
N GLU A 104 -5.34 1.73 -15.00
CA GLU A 104 -4.31 0.93 -15.67
C GLU A 104 -3.07 1.79 -15.91
N ALA A 105 -1.91 1.23 -15.61
CA ALA A 105 -0.63 1.84 -15.88
C ALA A 105 0.27 0.85 -16.63
N LEU A 106 0.98 1.38 -17.62
CA LEU A 106 2.12 0.70 -18.25
C LEU A 106 3.38 1.14 -17.51
N ILE A 107 4.43 0.32 -17.49
CA ILE A 107 5.76 0.74 -17.00
C ILE A 107 6.26 1.91 -17.86
N ARG A 108 5.89 3.15 -17.48
CA ARG A 108 6.69 4.35 -17.72
C ARG A 108 7.20 4.76 -16.34
N ARG A 109 8.53 4.78 -16.17
CA ARG A 109 9.19 5.18 -14.92
C ARG A 109 8.53 6.47 -14.40
N ASN A 110 8.18 6.51 -13.12
CA ASN A 110 7.74 7.74 -12.46
C ASN A 110 8.88 8.30 -11.60
N PRO A 111 9.81 9.08 -12.17
CA PRO A 111 11.00 9.56 -11.46
C PRO A 111 10.69 10.48 -10.26
N SER A 112 9.50 11.07 -10.19
CA SER A 112 9.11 11.99 -9.10
C SER A 112 8.61 11.29 -7.82
N ALA A 113 8.21 10.01 -7.90
CA ALA A 113 7.86 9.22 -6.72
C ALA A 113 9.11 8.75 -5.94
N GLU A 114 10.21 8.44 -6.65
CA GLU A 114 11.50 8.10 -6.05
C GLU A 114 12.08 9.28 -5.24
N ALA A 115 11.88 10.51 -5.72
CA ALA A 115 12.38 11.74 -5.09
C ALA A 115 11.63 12.10 -3.79
N ARG A 116 10.32 11.83 -3.68
CA ARG A 116 9.52 12.17 -2.48
C ARG A 116 9.61 11.12 -1.37
N GLY A 117 9.83 9.84 -1.71
CA GLY A 117 10.22 8.82 -0.73
C GLY A 117 11.56 9.13 -0.03
N LEU A 118 12.38 10.02 -0.61
CA LEU A 118 13.61 10.55 -0.02
C LEU A 118 13.39 11.76 0.91
N GLN A 119 12.36 12.59 0.67
CA GLN A 119 12.17 13.86 1.40
C GLN A 119 11.59 13.70 2.81
N HIS A 120 10.84 12.63 3.11
CA HIS A 120 10.40 12.36 4.49
C HIS A 120 11.54 11.92 5.45
N ARG A 121 12.78 11.79 4.97
CA ARG A 121 13.97 11.43 5.78
C ARG A 121 14.57 12.56 6.62
N THR A 122 14.05 13.79 6.57
CA THR A 122 14.60 14.90 7.38
C THR A 122 13.90 15.13 8.72
N SER A 123 12.83 14.42 9.03
CA SER A 123 12.15 14.53 10.34
C SER A 123 12.30 13.24 11.17
N GLY A 124 13.53 12.76 11.32
CA GLY A 124 13.89 11.83 12.38
C GLY A 124 14.84 12.51 13.36
N SER A 125 14.37 12.85 14.56
CA SER A 125 15.09 12.71 15.84
C SER A 125 14.57 13.67 16.92
N ARG A 126 13.88 13.14 17.93
CA ARG A 126 14.53 12.88 19.22
C ARG A 126 13.64 12.01 20.11
N ILE A 127 14.07 10.75 20.27
CA ILE A 127 13.88 10.02 21.53
C ILE A 127 14.55 10.87 22.61
N LEU A 128 13.80 11.26 23.64
CA LEU A 128 14.37 11.72 24.90
C LEU A 128 14.15 10.62 25.94
N ASP A 129 15.15 9.75 26.06
CA ASP A 129 15.36 8.95 27.25
C ASP A 129 15.85 9.86 28.39
N GLY A 130 15.36 9.62 29.61
CA GLY A 130 16.05 10.00 30.86
C GLY A 130 15.32 10.96 31.80
N SER A 131 14.59 10.40 32.78
CA SER A 131 14.68 10.89 34.19
C SER A 131 16.02 10.38 34.78
N PRO A 132 16.61 10.91 35.90
CA PRO A 132 15.98 11.53 37.08
C PRO A 132 16.80 12.70 37.73
N THR A 133 16.42 13.07 38.98
CA THR A 133 17.17 13.79 40.05
C THR A 133 16.94 15.31 40.28
N SER A 134 16.04 15.59 41.23
CA SER A 134 16.23 16.31 42.51
C SER A 134 17.17 17.53 42.68
N THR A 135 16.63 18.47 43.48
CA THR A 135 17.26 19.40 44.44
C THR A 135 17.77 20.76 43.94
N SER A 136 17.03 21.83 44.28
CA SER A 136 17.40 22.79 45.34
C SER A 136 16.19 23.64 45.71
#